data_AF-A0AA90PAE6-F1
#
_entry.id   AF-A0AA90PAE6-F1
#
_cell.length_a   1.000
_cell.length_b   1.000
_cell.length_c   1.000
_cell.angle_alpha   90.00
_cell.angle_beta   90.00
_cell.angle_gamma   90.00
#
_symmetry.space_group_name_H-M   'P 1'
#
loop_
_entity.id
_entity.type
_entity.pdbx_description
1 polymer ?
#
loop_
_entity_poly.entity_id
_entity_poly.type
_entity_poly.pdbx_seq_one_letter_code
_entity_poly.pdbx_strand_id
1 'polypeptide(L)'
;MSSNENGQIQQEYQSMLIYNVLAVGFVGGALASFIGIIAHYVNFMDFSPKFILTSWSNMAWIDHWLGTVMTIILFGILSVGIAFIYYSLFKRMKSIFPGILLGVACWALLVFVLKPMFADLPTFSKMSANTVITSVCIFIIYGLFVGFSISYDHQEYIRQKNKAEKQSES
;
A
#
# COMPACT_ATOMS: atom_id res chain seq x y z
N MET A 1 14.75 -36.87 -12.49
CA MET A 1 13.43 -36.65 -11.84
C MET A 1 13.48 -35.43 -10.90
N SER A 2 14.56 -35.25 -10.12
CA SER A 2 14.78 -34.10 -9.21
C SER A 2 14.74 -32.69 -9.83
N SER A 3 15.18 -32.49 -11.09
CA SER A 3 15.17 -31.15 -11.71
C SER A 3 13.78 -30.60 -12.03
N ASN A 4 12.78 -31.47 -12.22
CA ASN A 4 11.41 -31.06 -12.51
C ASN A 4 10.67 -30.66 -11.23
N GLU A 5 10.85 -31.39 -10.13
CA GLU A 5 10.27 -31.05 -8.82
C GLU A 5 10.80 -29.72 -8.28
N ASN A 6 12.12 -29.47 -8.40
CA ASN A 6 12.70 -28.20 -7.96
C ASN A 6 12.16 -26.99 -8.76
N GLY A 7 11.93 -27.14 -10.06
CA GLY A 7 11.33 -26.10 -10.90
C GLY A 7 9.86 -25.81 -10.53
N GLN A 8 9.09 -26.86 -10.22
CA GLN A 8 7.69 -26.73 -9.80
C GLN A 8 7.54 -26.04 -8.44
N ILE A 9 8.35 -26.43 -7.44
CA ILE A 9 8.35 -25.80 -6.11
C ILE A 9 8.74 -24.31 -6.20
N GLN A 10 9.69 -23.97 -7.08
CA GLN A 10 10.08 -22.58 -7.30
C GLN A 10 8.98 -21.74 -7.95
N GLN A 11 8.28 -22.29 -8.96
CA GLN A 11 7.15 -21.61 -9.61
C GLN A 11 5.96 -21.42 -8.66
N GLU A 12 5.64 -22.42 -7.85
CA GLU A 12 4.53 -22.36 -6.89
C GLU A 12 4.78 -21.27 -5.84
N TYR A 13 6.00 -21.19 -5.32
CA TYR A 13 6.37 -20.16 -4.35
C TYR A 13 6.37 -18.76 -4.97
N GLN A 14 6.91 -18.59 -6.18
CA GLN A 14 6.87 -17.30 -6.88
C GLN A 14 5.43 -16.83 -7.13
N SER A 15 4.52 -17.76 -7.44
CA SER A 15 3.11 -17.47 -7.62
C SER A 15 2.45 -17.03 -6.30
N MET A 16 2.78 -17.68 -5.17
CA MET A 16 2.33 -17.25 -3.84
C MET A 16 2.85 -15.86 -3.47
N LEU A 17 4.12 -15.54 -3.77
CA LEU A 17 4.68 -14.21 -3.50
C LEU A 17 3.91 -13.10 -4.22
N ILE A 18 3.60 -13.29 -5.51
CA ILE A 18 2.86 -12.29 -6.30
C ILE A 18 1.44 -12.12 -5.75
N TYR A 19 0.78 -13.23 -5.39
CA TYR A 19 -0.54 -13.19 -4.74
C TYR A 19 -0.50 -12.44 -3.41
N ASN A 20 0.51 -12.69 -2.57
CA ASN A 20 0.68 -12.01 -1.30
C ASN A 20 0.92 -10.51 -1.48
N VAL A 21 1.73 -10.09 -2.46
CA VAL A 21 1.94 -8.67 -2.80
C VAL A 21 0.63 -8.01 -3.22
N LEU A 22 -0.18 -8.68 -4.06
CA LEU A 22 -1.50 -8.20 -4.47
C LEU A 22 -2.44 -8.03 -3.26
N ALA A 23 -2.53 -9.06 -2.42
CA ALA A 23 -3.40 -9.05 -1.24
C ALA A 23 -2.97 -7.99 -0.22
N VAL A 24 -1.69 -7.91 0.11
CA VAL A 24 -1.12 -6.91 1.02
C VAL A 24 -1.32 -5.49 0.47
N GLY A 25 -1.11 -5.28 -0.83
CA GLY A 25 -1.34 -3.99 -1.47
C GLY A 25 -2.81 -3.58 -1.37
N PHE A 26 -3.74 -4.47 -1.72
CA PHE A 26 -5.17 -4.19 -1.65
C PHE A 26 -5.63 -3.92 -0.21
N VAL A 27 -5.28 -4.80 0.73
CA VAL A 27 -5.64 -4.67 2.15
C VAL A 27 -5.01 -3.41 2.76
N GLY A 28 -3.74 -3.12 2.44
CA GLY A 28 -3.06 -1.91 2.90
C GLY A 28 -3.76 -0.64 2.45
N GLY A 29 -4.14 -0.55 1.18
CA GLY A 29 -4.87 0.60 0.65
C GLY A 29 -6.28 0.72 1.21
N ALA A 30 -6.97 -0.40 1.38
CA ALA A 30 -8.28 -0.45 2.00
C ALA A 30 -8.24 -0.01 3.49
N LEU A 31 -7.24 -0.46 4.24
CA LEU A 31 -7.04 -0.05 5.63
C LEU A 31 -6.67 1.42 5.74
N ALA A 32 -5.75 1.91 4.90
CA ALA A 32 -5.32 3.31 4.91
C ALA A 32 -6.49 4.27 4.61
N SER A 33 -7.31 3.94 3.61
CA SER A 33 -8.50 4.73 3.27
C SER A 33 -9.56 4.65 4.37
N PHE A 34 -9.78 3.48 4.97
CA PHE A 34 -10.71 3.32 6.09
C PHE A 34 -10.28 4.14 7.31
N ILE A 35 -9.01 4.07 7.71
CA ILE A 35 -8.44 4.89 8.78
C ILE A 35 -8.56 6.37 8.44
N GLY A 36 -8.34 6.75 7.17
CA GLY A 36 -8.50 8.12 6.71
C GLY A 36 -9.93 8.65 6.85
N ILE A 37 -10.94 7.81 6.57
CA ILE A 37 -12.35 8.17 6.75
C ILE A 37 -12.68 8.33 8.24
N ILE A 38 -12.16 7.45 9.10
CA ILE A 38 -12.32 7.57 10.54
C ILE A 38 -11.67 8.86 11.06
N ALA A 39 -10.44 9.16 10.63
CA ALA A 39 -9.71 10.35 11.02
C ALA A 39 -10.43 11.64 10.62
N HIS A 40 -11.10 11.66 9.46
CA HIS A 40 -12.01 12.75 9.09
C HIS A 40 -13.24 12.80 10.00
N TYR A 41 -13.86 11.66 10.32
CA TYR A 41 -15.03 11.60 11.21
C TYR A 41 -14.75 12.16 12.62
N VAL A 42 -13.54 11.95 13.15
CA VAL A 42 -13.13 12.49 14.45
C VAL A 42 -12.53 13.91 14.37
N ASN A 43 -12.65 14.60 13.22
CA ASN A 43 -12.13 15.95 12.96
C ASN A 43 -10.59 16.09 13.08
N PHE A 44 -9.82 15.00 12.94
CA PHE A 44 -8.35 15.09 12.84
C PHE A 44 -7.86 15.42 11.43
N MET A 45 -8.69 15.22 10.41
CA MET A 45 -8.41 15.62 9.04
C MET A 45 -9.52 16.49 8.48
N ASP A 46 -9.10 17.62 7.90
CA ASP A 46 -9.99 18.60 7.23
C ASP A 46 -10.49 18.09 5.86
N PHE A 47 -9.93 17.00 5.33
CA PHE A 47 -10.31 16.42 4.05
C PHE A 47 -10.59 14.92 4.18
N SER A 48 -11.58 14.43 3.42
CA SER A 48 -11.96 13.03 3.39
C SER A 48 -11.29 12.30 2.22
N PRO A 49 -10.84 11.04 2.37
CA PRO A 49 -10.33 10.22 1.27
C PRO A 49 -11.29 10.12 0.06
N LYS A 50 -12.57 10.43 0.24
CA LYS A 50 -13.58 10.54 -0.82
C LYS A 50 -13.22 11.56 -1.91
N PHE A 51 -12.23 12.44 -1.69
CA PHE A 51 -11.73 13.41 -2.67
C PHE A 51 -11.42 12.78 -4.04
N ILE A 52 -11.00 11.51 -4.05
CA ILE A 52 -10.67 10.76 -5.28
C ILE A 52 -11.90 10.54 -6.19
N LEU A 53 -13.11 10.43 -5.61
CA LEU A 53 -14.35 10.33 -6.37
C LEU A 53 -14.90 11.71 -6.73
N THR A 54 -14.89 12.65 -5.78
CA THR A 54 -15.48 13.98 -5.98
C THR A 54 -14.73 14.79 -7.04
N SER A 55 -13.41 14.62 -7.11
CA SER A 55 -12.58 15.30 -8.12
C SER A 55 -12.86 14.85 -9.56
N TRP A 56 -13.42 13.64 -9.74
CA TRP A 56 -13.75 13.07 -11.05
C TRP A 56 -15.24 13.18 -11.38
N SER A 57 -16.10 13.25 -10.36
CA SER A 57 -17.55 13.27 -10.54
C SER A 57 -18.24 13.97 -9.36
N ASN A 58 -19.17 14.88 -9.67
CA ASN A 58 -20.00 15.58 -8.67
C ASN A 58 -21.37 14.89 -8.48
N MET A 59 -21.38 13.57 -8.31
CA MET A 59 -22.63 12.82 -8.10
C MET A 59 -22.99 12.70 -6.62
N ALA A 60 -24.24 13.00 -6.27
CA ALA A 60 -24.76 12.96 -4.89
C ALA A 60 -24.65 11.58 -4.20
N TRP A 61 -24.46 10.49 -4.95
CA TRP A 61 -24.25 9.15 -4.37
C TRP A 61 -22.91 9.06 -3.61
N ILE A 62 -21.92 9.89 -3.95
CA ILE A 62 -20.56 9.87 -3.37
C ILE A 62 -20.60 10.24 -1.88
N ASP A 63 -21.55 11.09 -1.49
CA ASP A 63 -21.73 11.47 -0.10
C ASP A 63 -22.32 10.34 0.75
N HIS A 64 -23.00 9.38 0.11
CA HIS A 64 -23.58 8.22 0.77
C HIS A 64 -22.56 7.12 1.10
N TRP A 65 -23.03 6.04 1.73
CA TRP A 65 -22.24 4.86 2.08
C TRP A 65 -21.51 4.25 0.86
N LEU A 66 -22.15 4.27 -0.31
CA LEU A 66 -21.56 3.77 -1.54
C LEU A 66 -20.27 4.50 -1.94
N GLY A 67 -20.17 5.82 -1.69
CA GLY A 67 -18.94 6.56 -1.95
C GLY A 67 -17.78 6.13 -1.05
N THR A 68 -18.06 5.75 0.20
CA THR A 68 -17.06 5.17 1.12
C THR A 68 -16.51 3.85 0.58
N VAL A 69 -17.39 2.93 0.19
CA VAL A 69 -16.98 1.61 -0.33
C VAL A 69 -16.15 1.76 -1.61
N MET A 70 -16.60 2.60 -2.54
CA MET A 70 -15.87 2.83 -3.79
C MET A 70 -14.50 3.49 -3.57
N THR A 71 -14.40 4.41 -2.61
CA THR A 71 -13.12 5.01 -2.22
C THR A 71 -12.15 3.95 -1.72
N ILE A 72 -12.61 3.05 -0.85
CA ILE A 72 -11.79 1.95 -0.31
C ILE A 72 -11.28 1.05 -1.43
N ILE A 73 -12.15 0.68 -2.38
CA ILE A 73 -11.78 -0.16 -3.52
C ILE A 73 -10.75 0.54 -4.42
N LEU A 74 -10.97 1.82 -4.75
CA LEU A 74 -10.04 2.59 -5.59
C LEU A 74 -8.67 2.78 -4.94
N PHE A 75 -8.63 3.12 -3.65
CA PHE A 75 -7.38 3.18 -2.90
C PHE A 75 -6.70 1.81 -2.80
N GLY A 76 -7.48 0.73 -2.66
CA GLY A 76 -6.96 -0.64 -2.72
C GLY A 76 -6.28 -0.95 -4.05
N ILE A 77 -6.92 -0.64 -5.17
CA ILE A 77 -6.37 -0.85 -6.52
C ILE A 77 -5.12 0.02 -6.75
N LEU A 78 -5.16 1.30 -6.37
CA LEU A 78 -4.01 2.20 -6.50
C LEU A 78 -2.82 1.71 -5.65
N SER A 79 -3.12 1.22 -4.45
CA SER A 79 -2.14 0.68 -3.51
C SER A 79 -1.47 -0.60 -4.02
N VAL A 80 -2.16 -1.43 -4.80
CA VAL A 80 -1.54 -2.57 -5.49
C VAL A 80 -0.41 -2.11 -6.39
N GLY A 81 -0.59 -1.02 -7.15
CA GLY A 81 0.47 -0.44 -7.98
C GLY A 81 1.69 -0.02 -7.15
N ILE A 82 1.46 0.61 -6.01
CA ILE A 82 2.52 1.01 -5.07
C ILE A 82 3.25 -0.21 -4.49
N ALA A 83 2.52 -1.28 -4.16
CA ALA A 83 3.10 -2.52 -3.64
C ALA A 83 4.05 -3.18 -4.66
N PHE A 84 3.68 -3.17 -5.95
CA PHE A 84 4.57 -3.64 -7.03
C PHE A 84 5.82 -2.77 -7.18
N ILE A 85 5.67 -1.45 -7.11
CA ILE A 85 6.81 -0.51 -7.16
C ILE A 85 7.78 -0.80 -5.99
N TYR A 86 7.26 -1.01 -4.77
CA TYR A 86 8.08 -1.37 -3.62
C TYR A 86 8.78 -2.72 -3.80
N TYR A 87 8.07 -3.74 -4.30
CA TYR A 87 8.65 -5.04 -4.60
C TYR A 87 9.80 -4.94 -5.61
N SER A 88 9.68 -4.08 -6.62
CA SER A 88 10.74 -3.88 -7.61
C SER A 88 11.97 -3.15 -7.04
N LEU A 89 11.76 -2.06 -6.30
CA LEU A 89 12.82 -1.17 -5.84
C LEU A 89 13.54 -1.65 -4.56
N PHE A 90 12.79 -2.21 -3.61
CA PHE A 90 13.24 -2.36 -2.22
C PHE A 90 13.24 -3.79 -1.66
N LYS A 91 12.91 -4.82 -2.46
CA LYS A 91 12.85 -6.23 -1.99
C LYS A 91 14.10 -6.76 -1.29
N ARG A 92 15.26 -6.11 -1.43
CA ARG A 92 16.54 -6.56 -0.87
C ARG A 92 16.89 -5.96 0.49
N MET A 93 16.18 -4.96 0.98
CA MET A 93 16.55 -4.27 2.22
C MET A 93 15.82 -4.86 3.43
N LYS A 94 16.56 -5.39 4.40
CA LYS A 94 16.03 -6.02 5.64
C LYS A 94 15.53 -5.03 6.69
N SER A 95 15.57 -3.74 6.40
CA SER A 95 15.37 -2.71 7.41
C SER A 95 13.91 -2.26 7.47
N ILE A 96 13.47 -1.70 8.60
CA ILE A 96 12.12 -1.12 8.76
C ILE A 96 12.04 0.25 8.07
N PHE A 97 13.18 0.94 7.98
CA PHE A 97 13.34 2.25 7.33
C PHE A 97 12.75 2.36 5.92
N PRO A 98 12.92 1.39 4.98
CA PRO A 98 12.30 1.46 3.66
C PRO A 98 10.77 1.51 3.68
N GLY A 99 10.10 0.90 4.67
CA GLY A 99 8.65 1.02 4.83
C GLY A 99 8.23 2.43 5.25
N ILE A 100 8.97 3.06 6.17
CA ILE A 100 8.73 4.46 6.58
C ILE A 100 8.96 5.39 5.39
N LEU A 101 10.09 5.20 4.68
CA LEU A 101 10.43 6.01 3.51
C LEU A 101 9.39 5.86 2.41
N LEU A 102 8.87 4.64 2.17
CA LEU A 102 7.76 4.40 1.27
C LEU A 102 6.52 5.20 1.68
N GLY A 103 6.14 5.14 2.96
CA GLY A 103 4.97 5.87 3.46
C GLY A 103 5.09 7.38 3.24
N VAL A 104 6.22 7.97 3.63
CA VAL A 104 6.48 9.40 3.44
C VAL A 104 6.55 9.77 1.96
N ALA A 105 7.21 8.96 1.14
CA ALA A 105 7.30 9.18 -0.31
C ALA A 105 5.93 9.09 -0.98
N CYS A 106 5.09 8.12 -0.61
CA CYS A 106 3.73 7.97 -1.10
C CYS A 106 2.84 9.15 -0.69
N TRP A 107 2.97 9.63 0.54
CA TRP A 107 2.28 10.85 0.98
C TRP A 107 2.71 12.07 0.19
N ALA A 108 4.02 12.27 0.00
CA ALA A 108 4.55 13.37 -0.79
C ALA A 108 4.10 13.26 -2.26
N LEU A 109 4.12 12.07 -2.83
CA LEU A 109 3.60 11.80 -4.18
C LEU A 109 2.11 12.20 -4.27
N LEU A 110 1.31 11.87 -3.26
CA LEU A 110 -0.10 12.25 -3.22
C LEU A 110 -0.29 13.77 -3.19
N VAL A 111 0.40 14.47 -2.28
CA VAL A 111 0.21 15.92 -2.08
C VAL A 111 0.82 16.76 -3.20
N PHE A 112 1.93 16.33 -3.80
CA PHE A 112 2.64 17.10 -4.83
C PHE A 112 2.31 16.67 -6.26
N VAL A 113 2.26 15.36 -6.54
CA VAL A 113 2.09 14.83 -7.91
C VAL A 113 0.63 14.61 -8.24
N LEU A 114 -0.17 14.11 -7.29
CA LEU A 114 -1.59 13.82 -7.53
C LEU A 114 -2.52 15.02 -7.29
N LYS A 115 -2.03 16.12 -6.69
CA LYS A 115 -2.77 17.39 -6.59
C LYS A 115 -3.38 17.89 -7.92
N PRO A 116 -2.68 17.95 -9.06
CA PRO A 116 -3.32 18.33 -10.34
C PRO A 116 -4.41 17.36 -10.81
N MET A 117 -4.37 16.09 -10.40
CA MET A 117 -5.44 15.12 -10.67
C MET A 117 -6.63 15.25 -9.71
N PHE A 118 -6.43 15.84 -8.53
CA PHE A 118 -7.44 15.93 -7.47
C PHE A 118 -7.63 17.36 -7.00
N ALA A 119 -8.46 18.11 -7.73
CA ALA A 119 -8.74 19.51 -7.46
C ALA A 119 -9.36 19.75 -6.07
N ASP A 120 -10.09 18.77 -5.54
CA ASP A 120 -10.72 18.85 -4.21
C ASP A 120 -9.75 18.60 -3.05
N LEU A 121 -8.52 18.15 -3.32
CA LEU A 121 -7.51 17.98 -2.28
C LEU A 121 -6.98 19.38 -1.87
N PRO A 122 -7.12 19.80 -0.60
CA PRO A 122 -6.60 21.08 -0.16
C PRO A 122 -5.09 21.13 -0.36
N THR A 123 -4.56 22.29 -0.74
CA THR A 123 -3.11 22.46 -0.89
C THR A 123 -2.44 22.33 0.47
N PHE A 124 -1.21 21.80 0.51
CA PHE A 124 -0.40 21.70 1.75
C PHE A 124 -0.43 22.97 2.61
N SER A 125 -0.28 24.16 2.00
CA SER A 125 -0.33 25.45 2.71
C SER A 125 -1.69 25.84 3.30
N LYS A 126 -2.78 25.16 2.92
CA LYS A 126 -4.14 25.39 3.43
C LYS A 126 -4.59 24.32 4.43
N MET A 127 -3.84 23.24 4.59
CA MET A 127 -4.15 22.19 5.57
C MET A 127 -3.73 22.63 6.96
N SER A 128 -4.52 22.29 7.99
CA SER A 128 -4.07 22.46 9.37
C SER A 128 -2.87 21.55 9.67
N ALA A 129 -2.02 21.96 10.62
CA ALA A 129 -0.88 21.14 11.05
C ALA A 129 -1.34 19.74 11.54
N ASN A 130 -2.50 19.66 12.19
CA ASN A 130 -3.08 18.39 12.65
C ASN A 130 -3.42 17.47 11.49
N THR A 131 -4.02 18.00 10.41
CA THR A 131 -4.33 17.25 9.19
C THR A 131 -3.08 16.71 8.52
N VAL A 132 -2.02 17.53 8.42
CA VAL A 132 -0.73 17.09 7.83
C VAL A 132 -0.12 15.97 8.66
N ILE A 133 0.01 16.16 9.98
CA ILE A 133 0.62 15.16 10.87
C ILE A 133 -0.17 13.84 10.83
N THR A 134 -1.50 13.93 10.90
CA THR A 134 -2.38 12.75 10.89
C THR A 134 -2.27 12.00 9.56
N SER A 135 -2.34 12.71 8.43
CA SER A 135 -2.22 12.07 7.12
C SER A 135 -0.84 11.43 6.92
N VAL A 136 0.25 12.11 7.26
CA VAL A 136 1.61 11.52 7.20
C VAL A 136 1.70 10.27 8.08
N CYS A 137 1.14 10.29 9.29
CA CYS A 137 1.14 9.14 10.19
C CYS A 137 0.41 7.93 9.59
N ILE A 138 -0.79 8.14 9.01
CA ILE A 138 -1.56 7.08 8.34
C ILE A 138 -0.74 6.50 7.19
N PHE A 139 -0.10 7.35 6.39
CA PHE A 139 0.76 6.90 5.29
C PHE A 139 2.01 6.16 5.75
N ILE A 140 2.62 6.55 6.88
CA ILE A 140 3.74 5.81 7.48
C ILE A 140 3.28 4.43 7.95
N ILE A 141 2.15 4.33 8.66
CA ILE A 141 1.59 3.05 9.11
C ILE A 141 1.29 2.16 7.90
N TYR A 142 0.70 2.72 6.85
CA TYR A 142 0.48 2.04 5.58
C TYR A 142 1.79 1.54 4.94
N GLY A 143 2.79 2.42 4.80
CA GLY A 143 4.07 2.08 4.19
C GLY A 143 4.84 1.03 4.98
N LEU A 144 4.78 1.10 6.31
CA LEU A 144 5.30 0.08 7.21
C LEU A 144 4.60 -1.27 7.01
N PHE A 145 3.27 -1.28 6.97
CA PHE A 145 2.50 -2.50 6.76
C PHE A 145 2.85 -3.18 5.43
N VAL A 146 2.83 -2.43 4.32
CA VAL A 146 3.15 -2.95 2.98
C VAL A 146 4.62 -3.37 2.91
N GLY A 147 5.53 -2.49 3.34
CA GLY A 147 6.97 -2.72 3.22
C GLY A 147 7.45 -3.88 4.08
N PHE A 148 6.96 -4.00 5.31
CA PHE A 148 7.30 -5.10 6.21
C PHE A 148 6.76 -6.44 5.69
N SER A 149 5.49 -6.48 5.27
CA SER A 149 4.86 -7.70 4.77
C SER A 149 5.61 -8.26 3.54
N ILE A 150 5.94 -7.41 2.57
CA ILE A 150 6.69 -7.82 1.37
C ILE A 150 8.11 -8.27 1.72
N SER A 151 8.79 -7.54 2.60
CA SER A 151 10.16 -7.88 2.99
C SER A 151 10.23 -9.20 3.75
N TYR A 152 9.25 -9.45 4.61
CA TYR A 152 9.13 -10.70 5.36
C TYR A 152 8.86 -11.89 4.43
N ASP A 153 7.91 -11.76 3.50
CA ASP A 153 7.55 -12.81 2.55
C ASP A 153 8.75 -13.18 1.64
N HIS A 154 9.53 -12.18 1.23
CA HIS A 154 10.77 -12.39 0.48
C HIS A 154 11.86 -13.10 1.30
N GLN A 155 11.99 -12.83 2.59
CA GLN A 155 12.97 -13.54 3.43
C GLN A 155 12.57 -15.00 3.65
N GLU A 156 11.28 -15.26 3.87
CA GLU A 156 10.79 -16.62 4.01
C GLU A 156 11.02 -17.42 2.74
N TYR A 157 10.85 -16.80 1.56
CA TYR A 157 11.21 -17.43 0.28
C TYR A 157 12.66 -17.88 0.21
N ILE A 158 13.59 -16.98 0.52
CA ILE A 158 15.02 -17.28 0.47
C ILE A 158 15.38 -18.36 1.49
N ARG A 159 14.75 -18.35 2.66
CA ARG A 159 14.96 -19.36 3.70
C ARG A 159 14.50 -20.74 3.25
N GLN A 160 13.34 -20.86 2.61
CA GLN A 160 12.82 -22.13 2.11
C GLN A 160 13.63 -22.64 0.93
N LYS A 161 14.03 -21.75 0.01
CA LYS A 161 14.93 -22.08 -1.10
C LYS A 161 16.26 -22.67 -0.58
N ASN A 162 16.90 -22.01 0.38
CA ASN A 162 18.17 -22.47 0.95
C ASN A 162 18.04 -23.81 1.71
N LYS A 163 16.86 -24.11 2.29
CA LYS A 163 16.60 -25.42 2.91
C LYS A 163 16.47 -26.53 1.85
N ALA A 164 15.73 -26.28 0.78
CA ALA A 164 15.55 -27.23 -0.32
C ALA A 164 16.89 -27.57 -1.01
N GLU A 165 17.75 -26.56 -1.22
CA GLU A 165 19.09 -26.77 -1.79
C GLU A 165 19.96 -27.66 -0.88
N LYS A 166 20.00 -27.39 0.43
CA LYS A 166 20.75 -28.21 1.40
C LYS A 166 20.27 -29.66 1.48
N GLN A 167 18.98 -29.90 1.24
CA GLN A 167 18.37 -31.23 1.30
C GLN A 167 18.59 -32.03 0.01
N SER A 168 18.94 -31.35 -1.09
CA SER A 168 19.36 -31.98 -2.34
C SER A 168 20.85 -32.31 -2.41
N GLU A 169 21.67 -31.71 -1.54
CA GLU A 169 23.11 -31.97 -1.43
C GLU A 169 23.47 -33.07 -0.41
N SER A 170 22.53 -33.50 0.45
CA SER A 170 22.70 -34.60 1.42
C SER A 170 22.17 -35.92 0.90
#